data_AF-A0A7V3MJF1-F1
#
_entry.id   AF-A0A7V3MJF1-F1
#
_cell.length_a   1.000
_cell.length_b   1.000
_cell.length_c   1.000
_cell.angle_alpha   90.00
_cell.angle_beta   90.00
_cell.angle_gamma   90.00
#
_symmetry.space_group_name_H-M   'P 1'
#
loop_
_entity.id
_entity.type
_entity.pdbx_description
1 polymer ?
#
loop_
_entity_poly.entity_id
_entity_poly.type
_entity_poly.pdbx_seq_one_letter_code
_entity_poly.pdbx_strand_id
1 'polypeptide(L)'
;MVPIDEWWPLLDEQIRRWMVNNFWSPLAPYSLAEIAKMGGPAEDDPYWAQRDGETYLPGEAVQWIVKSPDFERLNMPKEPDPKAAYFRRGWPRRQD
;
A
#
# COMPACT_ATOMS: atom_id res chain seq x y z
N MET A 1 11.53 18.23 -5.44
CA MET A 1 10.51 17.17 -5.29
C MET A 1 10.44 16.42 -6.60
N VAL A 2 10.73 15.12 -6.56
CA VAL A 2 10.56 14.22 -7.71
C VAL A 2 9.08 13.82 -7.76
N PRO A 3 8.42 13.94 -8.92
CA PRO A 3 7.00 13.67 -9.03
C PRO A 3 6.71 12.16 -8.90
N ILE A 4 5.49 11.82 -8.47
CA ILE A 4 5.12 10.43 -8.14
C ILE A 4 5.24 9.46 -9.31
N ASP A 5 5.05 9.93 -10.53
CA ASP A 5 5.20 9.16 -11.75
C ASP A 5 6.64 8.71 -12.03
N GLU A 6 7.64 9.36 -11.45
CA GLU A 6 9.04 8.98 -11.60
C GLU A 6 9.48 7.89 -10.60
N TRP A 7 9.04 7.96 -9.34
CA TRP A 7 9.49 7.01 -8.30
C TRP A 7 8.52 5.86 -8.04
N TRP A 8 7.21 6.05 -8.22
CA TRP A 8 6.22 5.00 -7.97
C TRP A 8 6.50 3.72 -8.78
N PRO A 9 6.78 3.76 -10.10
CA PRO A 9 7.01 2.55 -10.89
C PRO A 9 8.25 1.76 -10.46
N LEU A 10 9.21 2.43 -9.82
CA LEU A 10 10.48 1.86 -9.37
C LEU A 10 10.37 1.10 -8.05
N LEU A 11 9.30 1.34 -7.27
CA LEU A 11 9.07 0.65 -6.01
C LEU A 11 8.81 -0.84 -6.21
N ASP A 12 9.26 -1.63 -5.23
CA ASP A 12 8.91 -3.04 -5.14
C ASP A 12 7.39 -3.21 -5.21
N GLU A 13 6.95 -4.20 -5.98
CA GLU A 13 5.53 -4.45 -6.20
C GLU A 13 4.79 -4.74 -4.89
N GLN A 14 5.43 -5.42 -3.92
CA GLN A 14 4.79 -5.72 -2.64
C GLN A 14 4.54 -4.46 -1.82
N ILE A 15 5.46 -3.49 -1.87
CA ILE A 15 5.29 -2.19 -1.22
C ILE A 15 4.14 -1.43 -1.88
N ARG A 16 4.13 -1.37 -3.22
CA ARG A 16 3.03 -0.73 -3.98
C ARG A 16 1.67 -1.37 -3.69
N ARG A 17 1.60 -2.70 -3.70
CA ARG A 17 0.38 -3.46 -3.32
C ARG A 17 -0.05 -3.11 -1.91
N TRP A 18 0.87 -3.12 -0.95
CA TRP A 18 0.55 -2.79 0.43
C TRP A 18 -0.01 -1.37 0.55
N MET A 19 0.63 -0.37 -0.08
CA MET A 19 0.16 1.02 -0.07
C MET A 19 -1.22 1.18 -0.69
N VAL A 20 -1.46 0.54 -1.85
CA VAL A 20 -2.77 0.56 -2.54
C VAL A 20 -3.89 0.01 -1.65
N ASN A 21 -3.59 -1.04 -0.89
CA ASN A 21 -4.57 -1.67 0.00
C ASN A 21 -4.70 -0.96 1.37
N ASN A 22 -3.84 0.01 1.68
CA ASN A 22 -3.75 0.65 3.00
C ASN A 22 -3.53 2.18 2.91
N PHE A 23 -4.17 2.87 1.95
CA PHE A 23 -3.98 4.32 1.76
C PHE A 23 -4.26 5.17 3.01
N TRP A 24 -5.16 4.71 3.87
CA TRP A 24 -5.57 5.41 5.08
C TRP A 24 -4.78 4.98 6.31
N SER A 25 -3.76 4.15 6.14
CA SER A 25 -2.86 3.71 7.19
C SER A 25 -1.54 4.48 7.11
N PRO A 26 -0.87 4.67 8.25
CA PRO A 26 0.43 5.32 8.29
C PRO A 26 1.47 4.48 7.54
N LEU A 27 2.36 5.17 6.82
CA LEU A 27 3.45 4.54 6.09
C LEU A 27 4.47 4.00 7.06
N ALA A 28 4.84 2.73 6.88
CA ALA A 28 5.90 2.11 7.66
C ALA A 28 7.26 2.78 7.34
N PRO A 29 8.17 2.91 8.32
CA PRO A 29 9.51 3.49 8.09
C PRO A 29 10.29 2.80 6.97
N TYR A 30 10.11 1.48 6.84
CA TYR A 30 10.72 0.70 5.74
C TYR A 30 10.24 1.17 4.36
N SER A 31 8.95 1.46 4.21
CA SER A 31 8.38 1.96 2.96
C SER A 31 8.93 3.33 2.60
N LEU A 32 9.05 4.23 3.59
CA LEU A 32 9.62 5.57 3.41
C LEU A 32 11.10 5.52 3.00
N ALA A 33 11.88 4.65 3.64
CA ALA A 33 13.28 4.45 3.30
C ALA A 33 13.46 3.93 1.86
N GLU A 34 12.62 2.98 1.42
CA GLU A 34 12.68 2.47 0.04
C GLU A 34 12.25 3.54 -0.98
N ILE A 35 11.23 4.34 -0.67
CA ILE A 35 10.82 5.49 -1.51
C ILE A 35 11.98 6.47 -1.68
N ALA A 36 12.62 6.88 -0.58
CA ALA A 36 13.75 7.80 -0.64
C ALA A 36 14.93 7.23 -1.47
N LYS A 37 15.20 5.93 -1.33
CA LYS A 37 16.24 5.23 -2.09
C LYS A 37 15.94 5.18 -3.60
N MET A 38 14.67 5.11 -4.00
CA MET A 38 14.25 5.15 -5.40
C MET A 38 14.13 6.58 -5.96
N GLY A 39 14.61 7.59 -5.22
CA GLY A 39 14.59 8.99 -5.64
C GLY A 39 13.29 9.73 -5.32
N GLY A 40 12.38 9.10 -4.57
CA GLY A 40 11.20 9.75 -4.04
C GLY A 40 11.50 10.65 -2.83
N PRO A 41 10.46 11.22 -2.20
CA PRO A 41 10.60 12.14 -1.07
C PRO A 41 11.22 11.45 0.16
N ALA A 42 12.09 12.18 0.87
CA ALA A 42 12.67 11.73 2.15
C ALA A 42 11.59 11.70 3.25
N GLU A 43 11.79 10.96 4.33
CA GLU A 43 10.81 10.82 5.44
C GLU A 43 10.39 12.16 6.06
N ASP A 44 11.31 13.14 6.12
CA ASP A 44 11.09 14.49 6.63
C ASP A 44 10.62 15.50 5.58
N ASP A 45 10.35 15.04 4.34
CA ASP A 45 9.92 15.92 3.25
C ASP A 45 8.48 16.44 3.48
N PRO A 46 8.21 17.73 3.27
CA PRO A 46 6.87 18.32 3.38
C PRO A 46 5.84 17.76 2.38
N TYR A 47 6.26 16.92 1.43
CA TYR A 47 5.38 16.10 0.60
C TYR A 47 4.36 15.31 1.41
N TRP A 48 4.80 14.73 2.53
CA TRP A 48 3.98 13.78 3.27
C TRP A 48 2.87 14.48 4.05
N ALA A 49 1.73 13.82 4.14
CA ALA A 49 0.70 14.24 5.06
C ALA A 49 1.09 13.78 6.48
N GLN A 50 1.33 14.72 7.39
CA GLN A 50 1.58 14.44 8.80
C GLN A 50 0.28 14.51 9.60
N ARG A 51 -0.04 13.47 10.36
CA ARG A 51 -1.21 13.43 11.27
C ARG A 51 -0.83 12.66 12.53
N ASP A 52 -1.04 13.27 13.70
CA ASP A 52 -0.77 12.66 15.00
C ASP A 52 0.66 12.08 15.15
N GLY A 53 1.64 12.69 14.48
CA GLY A 53 3.04 12.24 14.47
C GLY A 53 3.33 11.07 13.51
N GLU A 54 2.36 10.67 12.71
CA GLU A 54 2.49 9.63 11.70
C GLU A 54 2.47 10.20 10.28
N THR A 55 3.15 9.49 9.39
CA THR A 55 3.36 9.89 8.00
C THR A 55 2.40 9.15 7.07
N TYR A 56 1.69 9.88 6.22
CA TYR A 56 0.68 9.36 5.29
C TYR A 56 0.96 9.79 3.86
N LEU A 57 0.43 9.02 2.90
CA LEU A 57 0.36 9.47 1.50
C LEU A 57 -0.51 10.72 1.40
N PRO A 58 -0.06 11.79 0.73
CA PRO A 58 -0.89 12.95 0.49
C PRO A 58 -2.05 12.59 -0.44
N GLY A 59 -3.17 13.30 -0.31
CA GLY A 59 -4.38 13.00 -1.08
C GLY A 59 -4.17 13.05 -2.61
N GLU A 60 -3.30 13.94 -3.07
CA GLU A 60 -2.91 14.04 -4.49
C GLU A 60 -2.18 12.78 -4.97
N ALA A 61 -1.28 12.22 -4.16
CA ALA A 61 -0.60 10.95 -4.46
C ALA A 61 -1.60 9.80 -4.54
N VAL A 62 -2.53 9.72 -3.59
CA VAL A 62 -3.60 8.70 -3.61
C VAL A 62 -4.42 8.81 -4.90
N GLN A 63 -4.82 10.02 -5.29
CA GLN A 63 -5.56 10.25 -6.52
C GLN A 63 -4.78 9.86 -7.78
N TRP A 64 -3.47 10.13 -7.81
CA TRP A 64 -2.60 9.72 -8.90
C TRP A 64 -2.51 8.19 -8.98
N ILE A 65 -2.28 7.51 -7.84
CA ILE A 65 -2.17 6.05 -7.78
C ILE A 65 -3.48 5.39 -8.24
N VAL A 66 -4.64 5.87 -7.79
CA VAL A 66 -5.96 5.35 -8.18
C VAL A 66 -6.21 5.47 -9.69
N LYS A 67 -5.64 6.51 -10.34
CA LYS A 67 -5.75 6.71 -11.79
C LYS A 67 -4.66 5.98 -12.58
N SER A 68 -3.67 5.39 -11.91
CA SER A 68 -2.58 4.69 -12.57
C SER A 68 -3.08 3.38 -13.22
N PRO A 69 -2.55 2.99 -14.39
CA PRO A 69 -2.94 1.74 -15.05
C PRO A 69 -2.71 0.48 -14.20
N ASP A 70 -1.75 0.53 -13.27
CA ASP A 70 -1.41 -0.57 -12.38
C ASP A 70 -2.39 -0.74 -11.20
N PHE A 71 -3.25 0.24 -10.93
CA PHE A 71 -4.11 0.26 -9.75
C PHE A 71 -4.91 -1.03 -9.57
N GLU A 72 -5.66 -1.43 -10.60
CA GLU A 72 -6.51 -2.63 -10.57
C GLU A 72 -5.69 -3.88 -10.25
N ARG A 73 -4.52 -4.03 -10.89
CA ARG A 73 -3.61 -5.16 -10.69
C ARG A 73 -3.05 -5.22 -9.26
N LEU A 74 -2.76 -4.06 -8.67
CA LEU A 74 -2.24 -3.93 -7.32
C LEU A 74 -3.34 -4.08 -6.24
N ASN A 75 -4.56 -3.67 -6.55
CA ASN A 75 -5.74 -3.73 -5.68
C ASN A 75 -6.44 -5.10 -5.69
N MET A 76 -6.08 -5.99 -6.63
CA MET A 76 -6.63 -7.34 -6.64
C MET A 76 -6.37 -8.06 -5.31
N PRO A 77 -7.40 -8.62 -4.65
CA PRO A 77 -7.21 -9.44 -3.47
C PRO A 77 -6.27 -10.59 -3.81
N LYS A 78 -5.31 -10.88 -2.93
CA LYS A 78 -4.54 -12.13 -3.02
C LYS A 78 -5.54 -13.26 -3.18
N GLU A 79 -5.43 -13.99 -4.29
CA GLU A 79 -6.22 -15.20 -4.53
C GLU A 79 -6.23 -16.00 -3.22
N PRO A 80 -7.41 -16.33 -2.67
CA PRO A 80 -7.48 -16.90 -1.33
C PRO A 80 -6.61 -18.14 -1.32
N ASP A 81 -5.64 -18.17 -0.40
CA ASP A 81 -4.77 -19.34 -0.23
C ASP A 81 -5.70 -20.58 -0.22
N PRO A 82 -5.50 -21.57 -1.10
CA PRO A 82 -6.34 -22.76 -1.11
C PRO A 82 -6.43 -23.41 0.27
N LYS A 83 -5.46 -23.21 1.17
CA LYS A 83 -5.54 -23.60 2.60
C LYS A 83 -6.59 -22.82 3.41
N ALA A 84 -6.80 -21.53 3.14
CA ALA A 84 -7.85 -20.73 3.78
C ALA A 84 -9.27 -21.25 3.42
N ALA A 85 -9.43 -21.85 2.23
CA ALA A 85 -10.69 -22.48 1.83
C ALA A 85 -11.00 -23.76 2.64
N TYR A 86 -9.99 -24.49 3.11
CA TYR A 86 -10.19 -25.68 3.96
C TYR A 86 -10.82 -25.34 5.32
N PHE A 87 -10.46 -24.20 5.92
CA PHE A 87 -11.03 -23.78 7.21
C PHE A 87 -12.53 -23.42 7.14
N ARG A 88 -13.09 -23.16 5.95
CA ARG A 88 -14.53 -22.88 5.78
C ARG A 88 -15.40 -24.14 5.75
N ARG A 89 -14.83 -25.34 5.53
CA ARG A 89 -15.59 -26.61 5.47
C ARG A 89 -15.56 -27.44 6.76
N GLY A 90 -14.73 -27.09 7.75
CA GLY A 90 -14.41 -27.96 8.89
C GLY A 90 -14.96 -27.56 10.26
N TRP A 91 -15.79 -26.52 10.39
CA TRP A 91 -16.36 -26.17 11.70
C TRP A 91 -17.55 -27.09 12.02
N PRO A 92 -17.49 -27.93 13.08
CA PRO A 92 -18.65 -28.68 13.51
C PRO A 92 -19.69 -27.68 14.01
N ARG A 93 -20.84 -27.59 13.33
CA ARG A 93 -22.01 -26.91 13.89
C ARG A 93 -22.32 -27.63 15.20
N ARG A 94 -22.21 -26.93 16.33
CA ARG A 94 -22.85 -27.40 17.56
C ARG A 94 -24.33 -27.54 17.23
N GLN A 95 -24.83 -28.78 17.28
CA GLN A 95 -26.26 -29.03 17.29
C GLN A 95 -26.75 -28.62 18.67
N ASP A 96 -27.68 -27.66 18.70
CA ASP A 96 -28.52 -27.38 19.86
C ASP A 96 -29.41 -28.58 20.20
#